data_AF-A0A0W0FLP3-F1
#
_entry.id   AF-A0A0W0FLP3-F1
#
_cell.length_a   1.000
_cell.length_b   1.000
_cell.length_c   1.000
_cell.angle_alpha   90.00
_cell.angle_beta   90.00
_cell.angle_gamma   90.00
#
_symmetry.space_group_name_H-M   'P 1'
#
loop_
_entity.id
_entity.type
_entity.pdbx_description
1 polymer ?
#
loop_
_entity_poly.entity_id
_entity_poly.type
_entity_poly.pdbx_seq_one_letter_code
_entity_poly.pdbx_strand_id
1 'polypeptide(L)'
;MSLPSSFDVSQIRGNLTDAQKRTAAQTFAHFIGTPSTSFGAEIGRNLKIVEINVKVPTNEGGEGSSLPESGNEGEGVCWDEVDGVFGTDSRSTERPRVAMHDAMAQTICEIDVTKNMCNIFGNLHGGCSAYMIDHCSVSALVSLGIVAGIDGTGVSQSLSLQWYRPAILGTKLKIISTTVSLDGYIRTARSELRDRVDNTLYVEATHSTINKNAGRKSEKMPEPKL
;
A
#
# COMPACT_ATOMS: atom_id res chain seq x y z
N MET A 1 11.29 -10.26 2.66
CA MET A 1 10.72 -11.40 3.40
C MET A 1 9.23 -11.40 3.09
N SER A 2 8.67 -12.48 2.56
CA SER A 2 7.21 -12.56 2.37
C SER A 2 6.50 -12.58 3.73
N LEU A 3 5.27 -12.07 3.80
CA LEU A 3 4.41 -12.39 4.93
C LEU A 3 4.26 -13.92 5.01
N PRO A 4 4.29 -14.52 6.21
CA PRO A 4 3.91 -15.92 6.34
C PRO A 4 2.48 -16.10 5.80
N SER A 5 2.21 -17.25 5.18
CA SER A 5 0.89 -17.59 4.62
C SER A 5 -0.25 -17.49 5.64
N SER A 6 0.08 -17.53 6.93
CA SER A 6 -0.80 -17.34 8.08
C SER A 6 -1.15 -15.88 8.42
N PHE A 7 -0.72 -14.87 7.66
CA PHE A 7 -1.16 -13.49 7.91
C PHE A 7 -2.67 -13.35 7.60
N ASP A 8 -3.44 -13.09 8.66
CA ASP A 8 -4.89 -12.88 8.60
C ASP A 8 -5.21 -11.47 8.10
N VAL A 9 -5.60 -11.40 6.83
CA VAL A 9 -5.99 -10.16 6.15
C VAL A 9 -7.40 -9.70 6.51
N SER A 10 -8.23 -10.55 7.14
CA SER A 10 -9.60 -10.17 7.52
C SER A 10 -9.64 -9.07 8.60
N GLN A 11 -8.55 -8.93 9.36
CA GLN A 11 -8.35 -7.84 10.32
C GLN A 11 -8.08 -6.49 9.65
N ILE A 12 -7.71 -6.47 8.36
CA ILE A 12 -7.52 -5.23 7.60
C ILE A 12 -8.90 -4.70 7.19
N ARG A 13 -9.25 -3.53 7.75
CA ARG A 13 -10.50 -2.83 7.50
C ARG A 13 -10.54 -2.21 6.09
N GLY A 14 -11.72 -1.74 5.71
CA GLY A 14 -11.96 -1.04 4.46
C GLY A 14 -12.39 -1.95 3.31
N ASN A 15 -12.59 -1.33 2.15
CA ASN A 15 -13.49 -1.81 1.09
C ASN A 15 -12.85 -2.69 -0.01
N LEU A 16 -11.57 -3.04 0.08
CA LEU A 16 -10.95 -3.98 -0.86
C LEU A 16 -11.30 -5.43 -0.50
N THR A 17 -11.23 -6.33 -1.48
CA THR A 17 -11.38 -7.77 -1.24
C THR A 17 -10.17 -8.33 -0.46
N ASP A 18 -10.35 -9.44 0.24
CA ASP A 18 -9.28 -10.10 1.00
C ASP A 18 -8.09 -10.51 0.12
N ALA A 19 -8.33 -10.88 -1.14
CA ALA A 19 -7.28 -11.14 -2.12
C ALA A 19 -6.45 -9.87 -2.40
N GLN A 20 -7.10 -8.73 -2.65
CA GLN A 20 -6.43 -7.45 -2.87
C GLN A 20 -5.70 -6.95 -1.62
N LYS A 21 -6.31 -7.08 -0.44
CA LYS A 21 -5.69 -6.78 0.87
C LYS A 21 -4.44 -7.63 1.08
N ARG A 22 -4.48 -8.93 0.72
CA ARG A 22 -3.34 -9.84 0.78
C ARG A 22 -2.20 -9.40 -0.13
N THR A 23 -2.48 -9.06 -1.39
CA THR A 23 -1.47 -8.54 -2.32
C THR A 23 -0.85 -7.25 -1.78
N ALA A 24 -1.66 -6.27 -1.36
CA ALA A 24 -1.18 -5.00 -0.82
C ALA A 24 -0.29 -5.20 0.42
N ALA A 25 -0.71 -6.03 1.37
CA ALA A 25 0.04 -6.34 2.58
C ALA A 25 1.35 -7.11 2.29
N GLN A 26 1.35 -8.06 1.35
CA GLN A 26 2.53 -8.79 0.93
C GLN A 26 3.56 -7.88 0.23
N THR A 27 3.11 -6.99 -0.66
CA THR A 27 3.95 -5.99 -1.31
C THR A 27 4.55 -5.02 -0.28
N PHE A 28 3.75 -4.53 0.67
CA PHE A 28 4.24 -3.67 1.76
C PHE A 28 5.29 -4.37 2.62
N ALA A 29 5.02 -5.61 3.05
CA ALA A 29 5.95 -6.42 3.83
C ALA A 29 7.27 -6.73 3.08
N HIS A 30 7.22 -6.87 1.76
CA HIS A 30 8.41 -7.03 0.93
C HIS A 30 9.32 -5.79 1.00
N PHE A 31 8.75 -4.58 0.92
CA PHE A 31 9.53 -3.33 0.97
C PHE A 31 10.11 -3.00 2.35
N ILE A 32 9.41 -3.34 3.43
CA ILE A 32 9.85 -3.04 4.81
C ILE A 32 10.66 -4.18 5.46
N GLY A 33 10.67 -5.37 4.86
CA GLY A 33 11.20 -6.60 5.46
C GLY A 33 12.39 -7.20 4.72
N THR A 34 13.61 -6.89 5.16
CA THR A 34 14.84 -7.61 4.75
C THR A 34 15.16 -8.76 5.74
N PRO A 35 15.80 -9.87 5.29
CA PRO A 35 16.34 -10.90 6.19
C PRO A 35 17.45 -10.40 7.14
N SER A 36 18.10 -9.27 6.81
CA SER A 36 19.18 -8.69 7.61
C SER A 36 18.66 -7.83 8.77
N THR A 37 19.38 -7.82 9.89
CA THR A 37 19.06 -7.00 11.07
C THR A 37 19.56 -5.56 10.89
N SER A 38 18.83 -4.76 10.11
CA SER A 38 19.01 -3.30 10.06
C SER A 38 17.98 -2.58 10.93
N PHE A 39 18.26 -1.32 11.30
CA PHE A 39 17.29 -0.47 11.99
C PHE A 39 15.96 -0.37 11.23
N GLY A 40 16.02 -0.14 9.91
CA GLY A 40 14.84 -0.13 9.05
C GLY A 40 14.05 -1.44 9.15
N ALA A 41 14.72 -2.59 9.08
CA ALA A 41 14.07 -3.90 9.20
C ALA A 41 13.40 -4.15 10.56
N GLU A 42 13.92 -3.57 11.65
CA GLU A 42 13.32 -3.62 12.98
C GLU A 42 12.05 -2.76 13.07
N ILE A 43 12.11 -1.51 12.59
CA ILE A 43 10.95 -0.61 12.61
C ILE A 43 9.89 -1.07 11.61
N GLY A 44 10.30 -1.49 10.41
CA GLY A 44 9.45 -2.00 9.34
C GLY A 44 8.57 -3.18 9.77
N ARG A 45 9.14 -4.16 10.49
CA ARG A 45 8.38 -5.30 11.04
C ARG A 45 7.30 -4.90 12.06
N ASN A 46 7.38 -3.70 12.63
CA ASN A 46 6.40 -3.19 13.59
C ASN A 46 5.33 -2.29 12.96
N LEU A 47 5.50 -1.87 11.69
CA LEU A 47 4.47 -1.16 10.92
C LEU A 47 3.39 -2.15 10.45
N LYS A 48 2.13 -1.88 10.80
CA LYS A 48 1.00 -2.73 10.44
C LYS A 48 -0.02 -1.94 9.63
N ILE A 49 -0.30 -2.34 8.39
CA ILE A 49 -1.48 -1.85 7.67
C ILE A 49 -2.71 -2.40 8.42
N VAL A 50 -3.62 -1.52 8.83
CA VAL A 50 -4.87 -1.88 9.53
C VAL A 50 -6.12 -1.52 8.74
N GLU A 51 -6.00 -0.65 7.74
CA GLU A 51 -7.12 -0.21 6.92
C GLU A 51 -6.65 0.15 5.51
N ILE A 52 -7.42 -0.26 4.50
CA ILE A 52 -7.21 0.09 3.09
C ILE A 52 -8.58 0.42 2.49
N ASN A 53 -8.74 1.66 2.02
CA ASN A 53 -9.92 2.12 1.30
C ASN A 53 -9.51 2.61 -0.10
N VAL A 54 -10.25 2.24 -1.14
CA VAL A 54 -10.13 2.81 -2.48
C VAL A 54 -11.48 3.40 -2.88
N LYS A 55 -11.51 4.69 -3.21
CA LYS A 55 -12.63 5.36 -3.86
C LYS A 55 -12.34 5.45 -5.35
N VAL A 56 -13.22 4.91 -6.17
CA VAL A 56 -13.21 5.04 -7.62
C VAL A 56 -14.42 5.90 -8.01
N PRO A 57 -14.29 6.90 -8.91
CA PRO A 57 -15.45 7.65 -9.40
C PRO A 57 -16.40 6.69 -10.13
N THR A 58 -17.67 6.70 -9.73
CA THR A 58 -18.74 6.09 -10.52
C THR A 58 -19.07 7.01 -11.70
N ASN A 59 -19.18 6.46 -12.91
CA ASN A 59 -19.69 7.18 -14.07
C ASN A 59 -21.22 7.34 -13.95
N GLU A 60 -21.69 8.08 -12.95
CA GLU A 60 -23.11 8.41 -12.76
C GLU A 60 -23.55 9.51 -13.73
N GLY A 61 -23.58 9.11 -15.01
CA GLY A 61 -24.17 9.81 -16.13
C GLY A 61 -24.75 8.86 -17.19
N GLY A 62 -24.78 7.55 -16.90
CA GLY A 62 -25.46 6.52 -17.69
C GLY A 62 -26.50 5.80 -16.82
N GLU A 63 -27.68 5.54 -17.39
CA GLU A 63 -28.82 4.95 -16.67
C GLU A 63 -28.50 3.55 -16.12
N GLY A 64 -29.13 3.21 -14.99
CA GLY A 64 -28.66 2.13 -14.12
C GLY A 64 -28.81 0.72 -14.69
N SER A 65 -27.85 -0.14 -14.32
CA SER A 65 -28.04 -1.59 -14.30
C SER A 65 -27.55 -2.16 -12.97
N SER A 66 -28.39 -2.98 -12.35
CA SER A 66 -28.14 -3.61 -11.06
C SER A 66 -27.02 -4.66 -11.13
N LEU A 67 -26.28 -4.81 -10.03
CA LEU A 67 -25.39 -5.95 -9.81
C LEU A 67 -26.19 -7.27 -9.95
N PRO A 68 -25.69 -8.30 -10.67
CA PRO A 68 -26.35 -9.59 -10.75
C PRO A 68 -26.19 -10.38 -9.45
N GLU A 69 -27.26 -11.04 -9.02
CA GLU A 69 -27.30 -11.91 -7.84
C GLU A 69 -26.57 -13.25 -8.07
N SER A 70 -26.34 -13.97 -6.97
CA SER A 70 -25.66 -15.26 -6.89
C SER A 70 -26.32 -16.39 -7.70
N GLY A 71 -25.49 -17.22 -8.35
CA GLY A 71 -25.92 -18.44 -9.04
C GLY A 71 -24.91 -19.60 -8.88
N ASN A 72 -25.42 -20.84 -8.91
CA ASN A 72 -24.72 -22.09 -8.57
C ASN A 72 -25.29 -23.25 -9.42
N GLU A 73 -24.68 -24.44 -9.57
CA GLU A 73 -23.49 -25.01 -8.91
C GLU A 73 -22.51 -25.67 -9.91
N GLY A 74 -21.31 -26.03 -9.44
CA GLY A 74 -20.58 -27.27 -9.78
C GLY A 74 -20.22 -27.62 -11.24
N GLU A 75 -18.91 -27.65 -11.52
CA GLU A 75 -18.25 -28.82 -12.15
C GLU A 75 -16.75 -28.83 -11.78
N GLY A 76 -16.18 -30.01 -11.54
CA GLY A 76 -14.87 -30.15 -10.87
C GLY A 76 -13.66 -30.11 -11.81
N VAL A 77 -12.55 -29.54 -11.34
CA VAL A 77 -11.25 -29.59 -12.02
C VAL A 77 -10.15 -29.95 -11.01
N CYS A 78 -9.17 -30.76 -11.44
CA CYS A 78 -8.13 -31.36 -10.61
C CYS A 78 -7.17 -30.31 -10.02
N TRP A 79 -6.75 -30.51 -8.76
CA TRP A 79 -5.73 -29.71 -8.09
C TRP A 79 -4.37 -30.38 -8.17
N ASP A 80 -3.67 -30.18 -9.29
CA ASP A 80 -2.24 -30.42 -9.43
C ASP A 80 -1.58 -29.22 -10.11
N GLU A 81 -0.28 -29.02 -9.83
CA GLU A 81 0.56 -27.86 -10.22
C GLU A 81 0.27 -26.52 -9.52
N VAL A 82 0.99 -26.32 -8.41
CA VAL A 82 1.15 -25.02 -7.73
C VAL A 82 2.46 -24.38 -8.21
N ASP A 83 2.41 -23.58 -9.28
CA ASP A 83 3.51 -22.66 -9.64
C ASP A 83 3.03 -21.51 -10.56
N GLY A 84 3.57 -20.30 -10.35
CA GLY A 84 3.42 -19.18 -11.30
C GLY A 84 2.21 -18.24 -11.14
N VAL A 85 2.14 -17.46 -10.04
CA VAL A 85 1.13 -16.38 -9.84
C VAL A 85 1.44 -15.12 -10.68
N PHE A 86 1.69 -15.28 -11.98
CA PHE A 86 1.62 -14.25 -13.03
C PHE A 86 1.33 -14.89 -14.41
N GLY A 87 0.40 -15.86 -14.44
CA GLY A 87 -0.08 -16.45 -15.69
C GLY A 87 -0.85 -15.43 -16.54
N THR A 88 -0.38 -15.16 -17.76
CA THR A 88 -1.08 -14.33 -18.75
C THR A 88 -1.96 -15.20 -19.64
N ASP A 89 -3.27 -15.25 -19.36
CA ASP A 89 -4.23 -15.78 -20.34
C ASP A 89 -4.33 -14.81 -21.53
N SER A 90 -4.02 -15.31 -22.71
CA SER A 90 -3.94 -14.57 -23.96
C SER A 90 -5.28 -14.54 -24.71
N ARG A 91 -6.34 -14.10 -24.02
CA ARG A 91 -7.60 -13.71 -24.67
C ARG A 91 -8.00 -12.29 -24.28
N SER A 92 -8.13 -11.45 -25.30
CA SER A 92 -8.52 -10.05 -25.21
C SER A 92 -9.93 -9.89 -24.67
N THR A 93 -10.04 -9.74 -23.35
CA THR A 93 -11.09 -8.95 -22.72
C THR A 93 -10.43 -7.70 -22.17
N GLU A 94 -10.62 -6.56 -22.83
CA GLU A 94 -10.17 -5.28 -22.28
C GLU A 94 -10.94 -5.03 -20.99
N ARG A 95 -10.30 -5.29 -19.83
CA ARG A 95 -10.79 -4.77 -18.56
C ARG A 95 -10.92 -3.26 -18.74
N PRO A 96 -12.12 -2.67 -18.58
CA PRO A 96 -12.30 -1.25 -18.85
C PRO A 96 -11.35 -0.48 -17.93
N ARG A 97 -10.47 0.34 -18.53
CA ARG A 97 -9.70 1.33 -17.79
C ARG A 97 -10.69 2.32 -17.23
N VAL A 98 -11.13 2.10 -15.99
CA VAL A 98 -11.99 3.05 -15.28
C VAL A 98 -11.28 4.40 -15.26
N ALA A 99 -12.02 5.48 -15.43
CA ALA A 99 -11.48 6.84 -15.56
C ALA A 99 -10.85 7.31 -14.24
N MET A 100 -9.63 6.85 -13.99
CA MET A 100 -8.96 6.84 -12.68
C MET A 100 -8.49 8.21 -12.20
N HIS A 101 -8.85 9.28 -12.90
CA HIS A 101 -8.38 10.65 -12.64
C HIS A 101 -8.81 11.19 -11.27
N ASP A 102 -10.03 10.85 -10.82
CA ASP A 102 -10.57 11.20 -9.49
C ASP A 102 -10.48 10.03 -8.50
N ALA A 103 -9.82 8.92 -8.88
CA ALA A 103 -9.71 7.77 -8.00
C ALA A 103 -8.60 7.98 -6.97
N MET A 104 -8.88 7.61 -5.73
CA MET A 104 -7.96 7.75 -4.61
C MET A 104 -7.95 6.49 -3.75
N ALA A 105 -6.77 6.10 -3.26
CA ALA A 105 -6.65 5.18 -2.13
C ALA A 105 -6.22 5.93 -0.88
N GLN A 106 -6.71 5.44 0.25
CA GLN A 106 -6.22 5.76 1.58
C GLN A 106 -5.83 4.47 2.30
N THR A 107 -4.65 4.46 2.89
CA THR A 107 -4.20 3.41 3.82
C THR A 107 -3.93 4.00 5.19
N ILE A 108 -4.13 3.17 6.23
CA ILE A 108 -3.74 3.49 7.59
C ILE A 108 -2.78 2.43 8.09
N CYS A 109 -1.59 2.87 8.50
CA CYS A 109 -0.60 2.04 9.18
C CYS A 109 -0.51 2.42 10.66
N GLU A 110 -0.41 1.45 11.56
CA GLU A 110 -0.21 1.68 13.00
C GLU A 110 1.17 1.22 13.48
N ILE A 111 1.73 1.96 14.44
CA ILE A 111 2.95 1.63 15.18
C ILE A 111 2.99 2.39 16.52
N ASP A 112 3.59 1.80 17.55
CA ASP A 112 3.80 2.44 18.85
C ASP A 112 5.28 2.89 18.97
N VAL A 113 5.54 4.10 19.47
CA VAL A 113 6.90 4.64 19.57
C VAL A 113 7.71 3.87 20.62
N THR A 114 8.79 3.22 20.18
CA THR A 114 9.73 2.49 21.05
C THR A 114 11.01 3.28 21.32
N LYS A 115 11.79 2.84 22.31
CA LYS A 115 13.05 3.51 22.72
C LYS A 115 14.06 3.61 21.57
N ASN A 116 14.15 2.58 20.72
CA ASN A 116 15.08 2.54 19.59
C ASN A 116 14.72 3.57 18.50
N MET A 117 13.45 4.02 18.44
CA MET A 117 12.99 5.04 17.49
C MET A 117 13.28 6.47 17.95
N CYS A 118 13.73 6.66 19.19
CA CYS A 118 13.87 7.97 19.82
C CYS A 118 15.26 8.58 19.60
N ASN A 119 15.31 9.92 19.56
CA ASN A 119 16.54 10.69 19.68
C ASN A 119 16.97 10.82 21.16
N ILE A 120 18.09 11.50 21.40
CA ILE A 120 18.65 11.71 22.75
C ILE A 120 17.69 12.43 23.72
N PHE A 121 16.69 13.16 23.21
CA PHE A 121 15.68 13.86 24.02
C PHE A 121 14.43 12.99 24.31
N GLY A 122 14.44 11.71 23.95
CA GLY A 122 13.29 10.81 24.16
C GLY A 122 12.11 11.05 23.19
N ASN A 123 12.31 11.87 22.17
CA ASN A 123 11.33 12.15 21.11
C ASN A 123 11.61 11.27 19.89
N LEU A 124 10.56 10.87 19.17
CA LEU A 124 10.66 10.17 17.89
C LEU A 124 11.64 10.88 16.96
N HIS A 125 12.66 10.17 16.46
CA HIS A 125 13.69 10.74 15.61
C HIS A 125 13.08 11.15 14.25
N GLY A 126 13.36 12.37 13.78
CA GLY A 126 12.79 12.88 12.53
C GLY A 126 13.06 11.99 11.31
N GLY A 127 14.27 11.41 11.24
CA GLY A 127 14.61 10.40 10.23
C GLY A 127 13.87 9.07 10.37
N CYS A 128 13.46 8.68 11.58
CA CYS A 128 12.57 7.52 11.78
C CYS A 128 11.15 7.85 11.31
N SER A 129 10.65 9.07 11.58
CA SER A 129 9.37 9.53 11.02
C SER A 129 9.39 9.52 9.48
N ALA A 130 10.46 10.03 8.87
CA ALA A 130 10.64 10.02 7.41
C ALA A 130 10.64 8.59 6.85
N TYR A 131 11.40 7.68 7.47
CA TYR A 131 11.45 6.26 7.09
C TYR A 131 10.08 5.58 7.11
N MET A 132 9.29 5.78 8.17
CA MET A 132 7.95 5.18 8.26
C MET A 132 7.00 5.76 7.21
N ILE A 133 7.06 7.08 6.98
CA ILE A 133 6.21 7.77 6.00
C ILE A 133 6.53 7.37 4.56
N ASP A 134 7.81 7.21 4.20
CA ASP A 134 8.25 6.74 2.88
C ASP A 134 7.55 5.43 2.50
N HIS A 135 7.63 4.42 3.36
CA HIS A 135 6.96 3.14 3.11
C HIS A 135 5.43 3.21 3.19
N CYS A 136 4.87 3.93 4.17
CA CYS A 136 3.41 3.99 4.34
C CYS A 136 2.73 4.72 3.18
N SER A 137 3.34 5.78 2.64
CA SER A 137 2.82 6.50 1.47
C SER A 137 2.77 5.63 0.21
N VAL A 138 3.78 4.78 -0.02
CA VAL A 138 3.79 3.81 -1.12
C VAL A 138 2.68 2.75 -0.98
N SER A 139 2.28 2.37 0.25
CA SER A 139 1.18 1.42 0.44
C SER A 139 -0.16 1.91 -0.15
N ALA A 140 -0.41 3.22 -0.15
CA ALA A 140 -1.59 3.81 -0.79
C ALA A 140 -1.48 3.75 -2.33
N LEU A 141 -0.32 4.08 -2.89
CA LEU A 141 -0.06 4.00 -4.33
C LEU A 141 -0.20 2.57 -4.87
N VAL A 142 0.33 1.58 -4.14
CA VAL A 142 0.17 0.15 -4.45
C VAL A 142 -1.30 -0.28 -4.37
N SER A 143 -2.03 0.16 -3.34
CA SER A 143 -3.45 -0.19 -3.16
C SER A 143 -4.33 0.33 -4.30
N LEU A 144 -4.11 1.58 -4.74
CA LEU A 144 -4.81 2.12 -5.92
C LEU A 144 -4.36 1.41 -7.22
N GLY A 145 -3.07 1.09 -7.36
CA GLY A 145 -2.53 0.34 -8.50
C GLY A 145 -3.16 -1.04 -8.67
N ILE A 146 -3.34 -1.78 -7.58
CA ILE A 146 -4.02 -3.09 -7.56
C ILE A 146 -5.45 -2.99 -8.11
N VAL A 147 -6.21 -1.94 -7.74
CA VAL A 147 -7.57 -1.73 -8.25
C VAL A 147 -7.57 -1.23 -9.71
N ALA A 148 -6.60 -0.40 -10.08
CA ALA A 148 -6.41 0.09 -11.45
C ALA A 148 -5.85 -0.96 -12.43
N GLY A 149 -5.35 -2.09 -11.94
CA GLY A 149 -4.65 -3.09 -12.75
C GLY A 149 -3.29 -2.59 -13.28
N ILE A 150 -2.66 -1.63 -12.61
CA ILE A 150 -1.33 -1.11 -12.94
C ILE A 150 -0.35 -1.35 -11.80
N ASP A 151 0.93 -1.55 -12.13
CA ASP A 151 2.00 -1.56 -11.14
C ASP A 151 2.01 -0.22 -10.39
N GLY A 152 1.64 -0.22 -9.11
CA GLY A 152 1.64 0.96 -8.22
C GLY A 152 2.97 1.24 -7.52
N THR A 153 4.00 0.43 -7.76
CA THR A 153 5.33 0.60 -7.14
C THR A 153 6.15 1.71 -7.83
N GLY A 154 7.30 2.05 -7.24
CA GLY A 154 8.20 3.08 -7.75
C GLY A 154 9.42 3.25 -6.87
N VAL A 155 10.29 4.20 -7.21
CA VAL A 155 11.39 4.64 -6.35
C VAL A 155 11.16 6.08 -5.90
N SER A 156 11.48 6.37 -4.64
CA SER A 156 11.37 7.70 -4.05
C SER A 156 12.20 8.72 -4.82
N GLN A 157 11.53 9.78 -5.32
CA GLN A 157 12.17 10.89 -6.03
C GLN A 157 12.39 12.09 -5.10
N SER A 158 11.36 12.42 -4.30
CA SER A 158 11.45 13.48 -3.30
C SER A 158 10.43 13.25 -2.18
N LEU A 159 10.85 13.45 -0.94
CA LEU A 159 9.99 13.39 0.24
C LEU A 159 10.08 14.73 0.98
N SER A 160 9.01 15.51 0.92
CA SER A 160 8.90 16.77 1.66
C SER A 160 8.12 16.53 2.95
N LEU A 161 8.63 17.02 4.09
CA LEU A 161 8.12 16.75 5.43
C LEU A 161 8.00 18.06 6.22
N GLN A 162 6.93 18.21 6.99
CA GLN A 162 6.77 19.27 7.99
C GLN A 162 6.51 18.65 9.37
N TRP A 163 7.32 18.99 10.36
CA TRP A 163 7.16 18.55 11.75
C TRP A 163 6.49 19.66 12.56
N TYR A 164 5.33 19.38 13.16
CA TYR A 164 4.56 20.35 13.95
C TYR A 164 4.83 20.27 15.45
N ARG A 165 5.05 19.06 15.97
CA ARG A 165 5.33 18.82 17.39
C ARG A 165 6.02 17.45 17.59
N PRO A 166 6.78 17.25 18.69
CA PRO A 166 7.40 15.96 18.98
C PRO A 166 6.37 14.90 19.39
N ALA A 167 6.53 13.67 18.89
CA ALA A 167 5.93 12.47 19.49
C ALA A 167 6.93 11.88 20.50
N ILE A 168 6.45 11.48 21.68
CA ILE A 168 7.31 10.99 22.77
C ILE A 168 7.36 9.45 22.79
N LEU A 169 8.29 8.88 23.55
CA LEU A 169 8.31 7.45 23.84
C LEU A 169 6.94 6.96 24.35
N GLY A 170 6.44 5.86 23.77
CA GLY A 170 5.15 5.27 24.12
C GLY A 170 3.92 5.87 23.43
N THR A 171 4.06 6.97 22.68
CA THR A 171 2.98 7.52 21.84
C THR A 171 2.48 6.45 20.85
N LYS A 172 1.16 6.32 20.70
CA LYS A 172 0.52 5.35 19.79
C LYS A 172 0.19 6.06 18.49
N LEU A 173 0.88 5.72 17.40
CA LEU A 173 0.84 6.47 16.15
C LEU A 173 0.09 5.73 15.04
N LYS A 174 -0.67 6.49 14.25
CA LYS A 174 -1.23 6.08 12.98
C LYS A 174 -0.68 6.97 11.87
N ILE A 175 -0.33 6.36 10.74
CA ILE A 175 0.09 7.04 9.52
C ILE A 175 -1.06 6.89 8.53
N ILE A 176 -1.73 8.00 8.22
CA ILE A 176 -2.79 8.06 7.23
C ILE A 176 -2.14 8.49 5.92
N SER A 177 -2.10 7.61 4.93
CA SER A 177 -1.50 7.85 3.63
C SER A 177 -2.58 7.90 2.55
N THR A 178 -2.60 8.95 1.73
CA THR A 178 -3.62 9.17 0.71
C THR A 178 -2.97 9.47 -0.64
N THR A 179 -3.37 8.79 -1.70
CA THR A 179 -2.88 9.06 -3.06
C THR A 179 -3.36 10.42 -3.58
N VAL A 180 -2.47 11.17 -4.22
CA VAL A 180 -2.76 12.45 -4.88
C VAL A 180 -2.75 12.29 -6.41
N SER A 181 -1.81 11.50 -6.94
CA SER A 181 -1.77 11.11 -8.35
C SER A 181 -1.04 9.77 -8.50
N LEU A 182 -1.55 8.90 -9.39
CA LEU A 182 -0.92 7.61 -9.71
C LEU A 182 -0.57 7.47 -11.21
N ASP A 183 -1.12 8.32 -12.07
CA ASP A 183 -0.97 8.19 -13.52
C ASP A 183 0.40 8.70 -14.02
N GLY A 184 0.88 8.12 -15.11
CA GLY A 184 2.13 8.47 -15.76
C GLY A 184 3.40 8.07 -14.98
N TYR A 185 4.46 8.86 -15.19
CA TYR A 185 5.81 8.56 -14.70
C TYR A 185 6.05 9.00 -13.25
N ILE A 186 5.44 10.10 -12.82
CA ILE A 186 5.57 10.69 -11.48
C ILE A 186 4.28 10.45 -10.70
N ARG A 187 4.40 9.97 -9.47
CA ARG A 187 3.29 9.57 -8.61
C ARG A 187 3.44 10.20 -7.25
N THR A 188 2.33 10.67 -6.70
CA THR A 188 2.35 11.48 -5.48
C THR A 188 1.37 10.94 -4.46
N ALA A 189 1.80 10.84 -3.21
CA ALA A 189 0.94 10.57 -2.06
C ALA A 189 1.21 11.60 -0.94
N ARG A 190 0.14 12.03 -0.26
CA ARG A 190 0.23 12.81 0.98
C ARG A 190 0.15 11.85 2.16
N SER A 191 0.85 12.14 3.26
CA SER A 191 0.76 11.34 4.48
C SER A 191 0.74 12.19 5.73
N GLU A 192 0.04 11.71 6.74
CA GLU A 192 -0.13 12.38 8.03
C GLU A 192 0.16 11.40 9.17
N LEU A 193 1.17 11.71 9.98
CA LEU A 193 1.50 10.99 11.22
C LEU A 193 0.69 11.61 12.37
N ARG A 194 -0.27 10.85 12.90
CA ARG A 194 -1.18 11.30 13.97
C ARG A 194 -1.15 10.38 15.17
N ASP A 195 -1.54 10.90 16.33
CA ASP A 195 -1.88 10.08 17.50
C ASP A 195 -3.13 9.23 17.22
N ARG A 196 -3.20 8.02 17.79
CA ARG A 196 -4.32 7.08 17.67
C ARG A 196 -5.49 7.40 18.60
N VAL A 197 -5.24 8.07 19.72
CA VAL A 197 -6.22 8.39 20.77
C VAL A 197 -6.91 9.73 20.49
N ASP A 198 -6.16 10.82 20.30
CA ASP A 198 -6.72 12.18 20.19
C ASP A 198 -6.64 12.79 18.77
N ASN A 199 -6.06 12.06 17.80
CA ASN A 199 -5.87 12.47 16.41
C ASN A 199 -4.90 13.66 16.18
N THR A 200 -4.10 14.03 17.20
CA THR A 200 -3.05 15.06 17.17
C THR A 200 -2.04 14.83 16.03
N LEU A 201 -1.85 15.82 15.15
CA LEU A 201 -0.96 15.76 13.97
C LEU A 201 0.51 16.08 14.31
N TYR A 202 1.40 15.09 14.27
CA TYR A 202 2.83 15.28 14.54
C TYR A 202 3.61 15.75 13.30
N VAL A 203 3.37 15.08 12.16
CA VAL A 203 4.11 15.29 10.91
C VAL A 203 3.14 15.19 9.74
N GLU A 204 3.26 16.07 8.76
CA GLU A 204 2.71 15.83 7.41
C GLU A 204 3.83 15.66 6.38
N ALA A 205 3.49 15.01 5.26
CA ALA A 205 4.42 14.81 4.17
C ALA A 205 3.73 14.78 2.81
N THR A 206 4.49 15.13 1.78
CA THR A 206 4.20 14.83 0.37
C THR A 206 5.37 14.02 -0.19
N HIS A 207 5.08 12.80 -0.65
CA HIS A 207 6.04 11.89 -1.26
C HIS A 207 5.80 11.82 -2.76
N SER A 208 6.80 12.19 -3.55
CA SER A 208 6.89 11.93 -4.99
C SER A 208 7.74 10.68 -5.24
N THR A 209 7.21 9.75 -6.03
CA THR A 209 7.90 8.55 -6.51
C THR A 209 7.87 8.51 -8.04
N ILE A 210 8.84 7.85 -8.65
CA ILE A 210 8.87 7.62 -10.10
C ILE A 210 8.73 6.13 -10.42
N ASN A 211 7.90 5.80 -11.41
CA ASN A 211 7.84 4.44 -11.96
C ASN A 211 8.72 4.36 -13.23
N LYS A 212 9.85 3.65 -13.11
CA LYS A 212 10.80 3.42 -14.22
C LYS A 212 10.21 2.63 -15.39
N ASN A 213 9.12 1.89 -15.17
CA ASN A 213 8.43 1.07 -16.16
C ASN A 213 7.22 1.78 -16.80
N ALA A 214 6.87 2.99 -16.35
CA ALA A 214 5.75 3.73 -16.94
C ALA A 214 5.93 3.92 -18.45
N GLY A 215 4.96 3.46 -19.24
CA GLY A 215 4.98 3.52 -20.70
C GLY A 215 5.74 2.38 -21.41
N ARG A 216 6.42 1.48 -20.70
CA ARG A 216 6.90 0.22 -21.31
C ARG A 216 5.77 -0.80 -21.29
N LYS A 217 5.61 -1.56 -22.38
CA LYS A 217 4.86 -2.83 -22.32
C LYS A 217 5.54 -3.72 -21.29
N SER A 218 4.75 -4.47 -20.51
CA SER A 218 5.28 -5.38 -19.50
C SER A 218 6.11 -6.49 -20.14
N GLU A 219 7.42 -6.28 -20.24
CA GLU A 219 8.37 -7.35 -20.48
C GLU A 219 8.32 -8.31 -19.28
N LYS A 220 8.37 -9.62 -19.55
CA LYS A 220 8.28 -10.63 -18.50
C LYS A 220 9.34 -10.36 -17.44
N MET A 221 8.91 -10.24 -16.18
CA MET A 221 9.81 -10.11 -15.05
C MET A 221 10.78 -11.32 -15.07
N PRO A 222 12.10 -11.11 -15.09
CA PRO A 222 13.04 -12.22 -15.12
C PRO A 222 12.87 -13.06 -13.85
N GLU A 223 12.85 -14.38 -14.02
CA GLU A 223 12.68 -15.32 -12.91
C GLU A 223 13.74 -15.08 -11.82
N PRO A 224 13.36 -15.15 -10.54
CA PRO A 224 14.32 -15.04 -9.45
C PRO A 224 15.32 -16.19 -9.56
N LYS A 225 16.60 -15.86 -9.73
CA LYS A 225 17.67 -16.84 -9.61
C LYS A 225 17.75 -17.30 -8.15
N LEU A 226 17.40 -18.57 -7.93
CA LEU A 226 17.67 -19.33 -6.71
C LEU A 226 19.17 -19.37 -6.39
#